data_AF-A0A5D2IWQ8-F1
#
_entry.id   AF-A0A5D2IWQ8-F1
#
_cell.length_a   1.000
_cell.length_b   1.000
_cell.length_c   1.000
_cell.angle_alpha   90.00
_cell.angle_beta   90.00
_cell.angle_gamma   90.00
#
_symmetry.space_group_name_H-M   'P 1'
#
loop_
_entity.id
_entity.type
_entity.pdbx_description
1 polymer ?
#
loop_
_entity_poly.entity_id
_entity_poly.type
_entity_poly.pdbx_seq_one_letter_code
_entity_poly.pdbx_strand_id
1 'polypeptide(L)'
;MVNWELNSCCNNGQVTFLVTIGVFIVVILVLWRTVLLLPFKLITVFLHEASHAIACKLTCGHALVDAPDMVRGQMNFKRLTLTDITIDIPRVPKNKWVDRSYGEGCSSWGRKLIVQKRRASLNDFDRFKLMLAKINRSGVIKQELAKLKKDNES
;
A
#
# COMPACT_ATOMS: atom_id res chain seq x y z
N MET A 1 18.20 -24.90 -25.81
CA MET A 1 18.53 -24.32 -24.49
C MET A 1 19.56 -23.24 -24.74
N VAL A 2 19.28 -21.99 -24.34
CA VAL A 2 20.16 -20.86 -24.62
C VAL A 2 21.36 -20.92 -23.66
N ASN A 3 22.57 -20.96 -24.20
CA ASN A 3 23.81 -20.93 -23.42
C ASN A 3 24.11 -19.48 -22.99
N TRP A 4 24.21 -19.25 -21.68
CA TRP A 4 24.49 -17.95 -21.04
C TRP A 4 25.97 -17.77 -20.67
N GLU A 5 26.88 -18.57 -21.23
CA GLU A 5 28.31 -18.43 -20.98
C GLU A 5 28.85 -17.11 -21.55
N LEU A 6 29.05 -16.12 -20.66
CA LEU A 6 29.65 -14.81 -20.90
C LEU A 6 31.17 -14.89 -21.25
N ASN A 7 31.60 -15.88 -22.01
CA ASN A 7 33.03 -16.17 -22.22
C ASN A 7 33.73 -15.25 -23.25
N SER A 8 33.11 -14.14 -23.68
CA SER A 8 33.74 -13.10 -24.52
C SER A 8 32.97 -11.76 -24.53
N CYS A 9 32.17 -11.44 -23.50
CA CYS A 9 31.43 -10.18 -23.44
C CYS A 9 32.04 -9.21 -22.43
N CYS A 10 33.02 -8.42 -22.88
CA CYS A 10 33.25 -7.04 -22.43
C CYS A 10 34.29 -6.41 -23.36
N ASN A 11 33.88 -5.39 -24.12
CA ASN A 11 34.83 -4.54 -24.85
C ASN A 11 35.77 -3.88 -23.81
N ASN A 12 37.05 -3.70 -24.11
CA ASN A 12 38.01 -3.04 -23.21
C ASN A 12 37.49 -1.68 -22.71
N GLY A 13 36.67 -0.99 -23.50
CA GLY A 13 35.95 0.22 -23.08
C GLY A 13 34.94 0.02 -21.95
N GLN A 14 34.20 -1.10 -21.92
CA GLN A 14 33.24 -1.43 -20.86
C GLN A 14 33.96 -1.75 -19.55
N VAL A 15 35.07 -2.49 -19.62
CA VAL A 15 35.90 -2.77 -18.43
C VAL A 15 36.50 -1.46 -17.89
N THR A 16 37.03 -0.62 -18.77
CA THR A 16 37.59 0.70 -18.39
C THR A 16 36.52 1.59 -17.74
N PHE A 17 35.29 1.57 -18.25
CA PHE A 17 34.17 2.31 -17.68
C PHE A 17 33.78 1.80 -16.28
N LEU A 18 33.69 0.47 -16.10
CA LEU A 18 33.37 -0.12 -14.81
C LEU A 18 34.47 0.12 -13.77
N VAL A 19 35.74 0.02 -14.18
CA VAL A 19 36.89 0.30 -13.31
C VAL A 19 36.92 1.77 -12.91
N THR A 20 36.71 2.71 -13.84
CA THR A 20 36.69 4.14 -13.52
C THR A 20 35.55 4.48 -12.55
N ILE A 21 34.33 3.96 -12.76
CA ILE A 21 33.22 4.11 -11.82
C ILE A 21 33.57 3.52 -10.44
N GLY A 22 34.15 2.31 -10.42
CA GLY A 22 34.56 1.65 -9.18
C GLY A 22 35.54 2.50 -8.36
N VAL A 23 36.54 3.09 -9.02
CA VAL A 23 37.49 4.02 -8.39
C VAL A 23 36.77 5.25 -7.83
N PHE A 24 35.88 5.86 -8.60
CA PHE A 24 35.10 7.01 -8.12
C PHE A 24 34.24 6.67 -6.90
N ILE A 25 33.60 5.49 -6.87
CA ILE A 25 32.79 5.05 -5.71
C ILE A 25 33.67 4.94 -4.45
N VAL A 26 34.84 4.29 -4.56
CA VAL A 26 35.77 4.14 -3.42
C VAL A 26 36.24 5.50 -2.92
N VAL A 27 36.64 6.39 -3.84
CA VAL A 27 37.06 7.76 -3.52
C VAL A 27 35.94 8.52 -2.81
N ILE A 28 34.70 8.47 -3.32
CA ILE A 28 33.54 9.12 -2.72
C ILE A 28 33.26 8.58 -1.31
N LEU A 29 33.31 7.26 -1.10
CA LEU A 29 33.05 6.64 0.21
C LEU A 29 34.08 7.08 1.28
N VAL A 30 35.35 7.16 0.92
CA VAL A 30 36.43 7.64 1.81
C VAL A 30 36.22 9.11 2.15
N LEU A 31 35.89 9.92 1.14
CA LEU A 31 35.71 11.35 1.25
C LEU A 31 34.38 11.76 1.94
N TRP A 32 33.38 10.88 1.97
CA TRP A 32 32.03 11.13 2.53
C TRP A 32 31.99 11.44 4.04
N ARG A 33 33.05 11.07 4.78
CA ARG A 33 33.21 11.34 6.23
C ARG A 33 33.94 12.65 6.52
N THR A 34 34.45 13.35 5.50
CA THR A 34 35.24 14.57 5.69
C THR A 34 34.36 15.81 5.88
N VAL A 35 34.79 16.72 6.76
CA VAL A 35 34.09 18.00 7.03
C VAL A 35 34.01 18.88 5.77
N LEU A 36 35.00 18.76 4.89
CA LEU A 36 35.13 19.55 3.66
C LEU A 36 33.99 19.30 2.65
N LEU A 37 33.43 18.08 2.62
CA LEU A 37 32.36 17.71 1.68
C LEU A 37 30.96 17.72 2.29
N LEU A 38 30.81 18.11 3.56
CA LEU A 38 29.51 18.33 4.18
C LEU A 38 28.59 19.29 3.40
N PRO A 39 29.05 20.47 2.92
CA PRO A 39 28.17 21.38 2.17
C PRO A 39 27.76 20.76 0.82
N PHE A 40 28.67 20.05 0.17
CA PHE A 40 28.40 19.37 -1.11
C PHE A 40 27.41 18.20 -0.95
N LYS A 41 27.55 17.43 0.13
CA LYS A 41 26.63 16.34 0.48
C LYS A 41 25.22 16.84 0.75
N LEU A 42 25.10 17.99 1.43
CA LEU A 42 23.79 18.61 1.66
C LEU A 42 23.15 19.05 0.34
N ILE A 43 23.92 19.67 -0.56
CA ILE A 43 23.43 20.12 -1.88
C ILE A 43 22.97 18.94 -2.75
N THR A 44 23.74 17.85 -2.80
CA THR A 44 23.40 16.68 -3.62
C THR A 44 22.16 15.94 -3.11
N VAL A 45 22.03 15.77 -1.79
CA VAL A 45 20.80 15.20 -1.19
C VAL A 45 19.62 16.14 -1.36
N PHE A 46 19.81 17.45 -1.17
CA PHE A 46 18.77 18.45 -1.41
C PHE A 46 18.28 18.42 -2.86
N LEU A 47 19.18 18.38 -3.85
CA LEU A 47 18.81 18.27 -5.26
C LEU A 47 18.09 16.95 -5.56
N HIS A 48 18.50 15.84 -4.94
CA HIS A 48 17.84 14.55 -5.11
C HIS A 48 16.40 14.56 -4.56
N GLU A 49 16.22 15.01 -3.31
CA GLU A 49 14.90 15.12 -2.69
C GLU A 49 14.02 16.17 -3.39
N ALA A 50 14.60 17.31 -3.80
CA ALA A 50 13.92 18.32 -4.58
C ALA A 50 13.49 17.79 -5.95
N SER A 51 14.28 16.92 -6.59
CA SER A 51 13.91 16.32 -7.88
C SER A 51 12.68 15.41 -7.76
N HIS A 52 12.58 14.61 -6.69
CA HIS A 52 11.38 13.81 -6.40
C HIS A 52 10.17 14.69 -6.13
N ALA A 53 10.34 15.76 -5.35
CA ALA A 53 9.28 16.72 -5.06
C ALA A 53 8.80 17.47 -6.33
N ILE A 54 9.74 17.88 -7.19
CA ILE A 54 9.45 18.55 -8.46
C ILE A 54 8.75 17.58 -9.43
N ALA A 55 9.21 16.33 -9.55
CA ALA A 55 8.56 15.33 -10.40
C ALA A 55 7.11 15.06 -9.93
N CYS A 56 6.89 14.96 -8.62
CA CYS A 56 5.56 14.79 -8.03
C CYS A 56 4.66 16.03 -8.30
N LYS A 57 5.24 17.23 -8.24
CA LYS A 57 4.54 18.49 -8.55
C LYS A 57 4.21 18.64 -10.05
N LEU A 58 5.13 18.25 -10.93
CA LEU A 58 4.98 18.33 -12.40
C LEU A 58 4.04 17.28 -12.95
N THR A 59 3.98 16.11 -12.33
CA THR A 59 2.95 15.09 -12.61
C THR A 59 1.59 15.43 -11.99
N CYS A 60 1.48 16.63 -11.42
CA CYS A 60 0.27 17.22 -10.84
C CYS A 60 -0.37 16.37 -9.74
N GLY A 61 0.37 15.46 -9.09
CA GLY A 61 -0.12 14.69 -7.94
C GLY A 61 -1.43 13.94 -8.20
N HIS A 62 -1.63 13.48 -9.44
CA HIS A 62 -2.86 12.85 -9.85
C HIS A 62 -2.70 11.35 -10.09
N ALA A 63 -3.66 10.57 -9.59
CA ALA A 63 -3.82 9.16 -9.87
C ALA A 63 -5.03 8.93 -10.78
N LEU A 64 -4.92 7.98 -11.69
CA LEU A 64 -6.06 7.45 -12.44
C LEU A 64 -6.80 6.45 -11.54
N VAL A 65 -8.05 6.75 -11.21
CA VAL A 65 -8.88 5.96 -10.31
C VAL A 65 -9.99 5.27 -11.10
N ASP A 66 -10.11 3.95 -10.88
CA ASP A 66 -11.13 3.09 -11.48
C ASP A 66 -11.93 2.36 -10.40
N ALA A 67 -13.24 2.26 -10.62
CA ALA A 67 -14.15 1.43 -9.83
C ALA A 67 -15.26 0.86 -10.74
N PRO A 68 -15.85 -0.31 -10.41
CA PRO A 68 -16.86 -0.94 -11.26
C PRO A 68 -18.12 -0.07 -11.48
N ASP A 69 -18.47 0.78 -10.51
CA ASP A 69 -19.66 1.65 -10.54
C ASP A 69 -19.32 3.12 -10.88
N MET A 70 -18.08 3.40 -11.32
CA MET A 70 -17.63 4.76 -11.60
C MET A 70 -16.86 4.82 -12.92
N VAL A 71 -17.10 5.85 -13.71
CA VAL A 71 -16.29 6.10 -14.91
C VAL A 71 -14.86 6.44 -14.50
N ARG A 72 -13.88 5.82 -15.17
CA ARG A 72 -12.45 6.09 -15.05
C ARG A 72 -12.17 7.59 -15.03
N GLY A 73 -11.52 8.06 -13.97
CA GLY A 73 -11.28 9.49 -13.77
C GLY A 73 -9.98 9.78 -13.04
N GLN A 74 -9.43 10.97 -13.28
CA GLN A 74 -8.22 11.44 -12.61
C GLN A 74 -8.56 12.10 -11.27
N MET A 75 -7.94 11.66 -10.17
CA MET A 75 -8.12 12.22 -8.82
C MET A 75 -6.79 12.66 -8.23
N ASN A 76 -6.80 13.68 -7.37
CA ASN A 76 -5.59 14.14 -6.67
C ASN A 76 -5.28 13.23 -5.46
N PHE A 77 -4.01 12.93 -5.19
CA PHE A 77 -3.57 12.14 -4.05
C PHE A 77 -4.08 12.69 -2.70
N LYS A 78 -4.29 14.01 -2.58
CA LYS A 78 -4.85 14.62 -1.34
C LYS A 78 -6.25 14.15 -1.00
N ARG A 79 -7.02 13.64 -1.98
CA ARG A 79 -8.40 13.16 -1.80
C ARG A 79 -8.45 11.64 -1.60
N LEU A 80 -7.32 10.95 -1.70
CA LEU A 80 -7.22 9.51 -1.60
C LEU A 80 -6.47 9.13 -0.32
N THR A 81 -6.91 8.05 0.32
CA THR A 81 -6.18 7.42 1.42
C THR A 81 -5.88 5.99 1.02
N LEU A 82 -4.61 5.60 1.09
CA LEU A 82 -4.18 4.25 0.73
C LEU A 82 -4.65 3.26 1.78
N THR A 83 -5.13 2.11 1.31
CA THR A 83 -5.50 0.96 2.14
C THR A 83 -4.51 -0.17 1.90
N ASP A 84 -4.38 -1.11 2.85
CA ASP A 84 -3.47 -2.26 2.74
C ASP A 84 -3.86 -3.28 1.63
N ILE A 85 -4.95 -3.05 0.91
CA ILE A 85 -5.43 -3.92 -0.17
C ILE A 85 -4.66 -3.57 -1.45
N THR A 86 -3.80 -4.48 -1.89
CA THR A 86 -3.07 -4.36 -3.16
C THR A 86 -3.57 -5.39 -4.16
N ILE A 87 -3.71 -4.98 -5.42
CA ILE A 87 -4.07 -5.83 -6.54
C ILE A 87 -3.00 -5.63 -7.61
N ASP A 88 -2.39 -6.72 -8.07
CA ASP A 88 -1.41 -6.66 -9.16
C ASP A 88 -2.12 -6.47 -10.50
N ILE A 89 -1.86 -5.33 -11.14
CA ILE A 89 -2.55 -4.88 -12.35
C ILE A 89 -1.52 -4.41 -13.38
N PRO A 90 -1.69 -4.72 -14.69
CA PRO A 90 -0.83 -4.16 -15.74
C PRO A 90 -0.97 -2.63 -15.82
N ARG A 91 0.06 -1.94 -16.34
CA ARG A 91 0.19 -0.46 -16.34
C ARG A 91 -1.02 0.32 -16.92
N VAL A 92 -1.88 -0.29 -17.74
CA VAL A 92 -3.18 0.26 -18.17
C VAL A 92 -4.20 -0.88 -18.34
N PRO A 93 -5.02 -1.18 -17.32
CA PRO A 93 -6.02 -2.25 -17.43
C PRO A 93 -7.22 -1.83 -18.29
N LYS A 94 -7.84 -2.80 -18.97
CA LYS A 94 -9.18 -2.61 -19.57
C LYS A 94 -10.25 -2.71 -18.48
N ASN A 95 -11.38 -2.04 -18.60
CA ASN A 95 -12.42 -1.99 -17.55
C ASN A 95 -12.88 -3.39 -17.08
N LYS A 96 -12.97 -4.37 -18.00
CA LYS A 96 -13.30 -5.77 -17.66
C LYS A 96 -12.34 -6.42 -16.64
N TRP A 97 -11.10 -5.96 -16.55
CA TRP A 97 -10.15 -6.43 -15.54
C TRP A 97 -10.45 -5.88 -14.15
N VAL A 98 -10.94 -4.64 -14.07
CA VAL A 98 -11.29 -3.99 -12.80
C VAL A 98 -12.43 -4.73 -12.15
N ASP A 99 -13.52 -5.00 -12.88
CA ASP A 99 -14.69 -5.72 -12.36
C ASP A 99 -14.34 -7.13 -11.86
N ARG A 100 -13.44 -7.83 -12.57
CA ARG A 100 -12.99 -9.18 -12.18
C ARG A 100 -12.12 -9.16 -10.93
N SER A 101 -11.32 -8.11 -10.74
CA SER A 101 -10.33 -8.02 -9.67
C SER A 101 -10.93 -7.48 -8.36
N TYR A 102 -12.06 -6.79 -8.44
CA TYR A 102 -12.83 -6.41 -7.26
C TYR A 102 -13.46 -7.64 -6.62
N GLY A 103 -12.75 -8.24 -5.66
CA GLY A 103 -13.28 -9.29 -4.82
C GLY A 103 -14.33 -8.77 -3.83
N GLU A 104 -15.34 -9.57 -3.56
CA GLU A 104 -16.39 -9.25 -2.58
C GLU A 104 -15.80 -9.06 -1.17
N GLY A 105 -15.65 -7.80 -0.73
CA GLY A 105 -15.83 -7.38 0.66
C GLY A 105 -15.09 -8.15 1.78
N CYS A 106 -13.90 -8.70 1.54
CA CYS A 106 -13.22 -9.52 2.55
C CYS A 106 -12.65 -8.73 3.74
N SER A 107 -12.42 -7.41 3.59
CA SER A 107 -11.74 -6.59 4.62
C SER A 107 -12.62 -6.25 5.82
N SER A 108 -12.00 -6.07 7.00
CA SER A 108 -12.69 -5.66 8.23
C SER A 108 -13.42 -4.31 8.07
N TRP A 109 -12.83 -3.40 7.28
CA TRP A 109 -13.43 -2.12 6.93
C TRP A 109 -14.64 -2.27 5.99
N GLY A 110 -14.55 -3.13 4.97
CA GLY A 110 -15.68 -3.47 4.10
C GLY A 110 -16.85 -4.08 4.88
N ARG A 111 -16.57 -4.98 5.83
CA ARG A 111 -17.60 -5.55 6.72
C ARG A 111 -18.31 -4.46 7.55
N LYS A 112 -17.57 -3.46 8.06
CA LYS A 112 -18.16 -2.33 8.80
C LYS A 112 -19.12 -1.53 7.92
N LEU A 113 -18.72 -1.20 6.69
CA LEU A 113 -19.57 -0.47 5.74
C LEU A 113 -20.85 -1.25 5.39
N ILE A 114 -20.72 -2.56 5.15
CA ILE A 114 -21.88 -3.43 4.88
C ILE A 114 -22.82 -3.48 6.09
N VAL A 115 -22.28 -3.58 7.31
CA VAL A 115 -23.08 -3.54 8.55
C VAL A 115 -23.78 -2.21 8.70
N GLN A 116 -23.12 -1.09 8.39
CA GLN A 116 -23.73 0.24 8.45
C GLN A 116 -24.87 0.39 7.44
N LYS A 117 -24.66 -0.04 6.18
CA LYS A 117 -25.69 -0.02 5.14
C LYS A 117 -26.89 -0.90 5.51
N ARG A 118 -26.64 -2.13 5.99
CA ARG A 118 -27.71 -3.00 6.51
C ARG A 118 -28.44 -2.39 7.70
N ARG A 119 -27.73 -1.74 8.62
CA ARG A 119 -28.37 -1.07 9.78
C ARG A 119 -29.25 0.10 9.36
N ALA A 120 -28.85 0.85 8.34
CA ALA A 120 -29.64 1.94 7.79
C ALA A 120 -30.93 1.44 7.11
N SER A 121 -30.89 0.27 6.47
CA SER A 121 -32.05 -0.33 5.79
C SER A 121 -32.97 -1.18 6.68
N LEU A 122 -32.71 -1.28 7.99
CA LEU A 122 -33.54 -2.08 8.89
C LEU A 122 -34.90 -1.43 9.14
N ASN A 123 -35.97 -2.19 8.88
CA ASN A 123 -37.33 -1.85 9.27
C ASN A 123 -37.51 -2.00 10.80
N ASP A 124 -38.53 -1.38 11.37
CA ASP A 124 -38.75 -1.34 12.82
C ASP A 124 -38.92 -2.74 13.44
N PHE A 125 -39.61 -3.64 12.74
CA PHE A 125 -39.76 -5.04 13.16
C PHE A 125 -38.43 -5.80 13.21
N ASP A 126 -37.50 -5.53 12.29
CA ASP A 126 -36.20 -6.19 12.29
C ASP A 126 -35.29 -5.65 13.41
N ARG A 127 -35.46 -4.36 13.78
CA ARG A 127 -34.81 -3.79 14.98
C ARG A 127 -35.29 -4.48 16.25
N PHE A 128 -36.59 -4.75 16.36
CA PHE A 128 -37.15 -5.50 17.48
C PHE A 128 -36.59 -6.92 17.58
N LYS A 129 -36.51 -7.66 16.46
CA LYS A 129 -35.87 -8.98 16.43
C LYS A 129 -34.41 -8.95 16.86
N LEU A 130 -33.65 -7.96 16.38
CA LEU A 130 -32.25 -7.77 16.76
C LEU A 130 -32.10 -7.47 18.26
N MET A 131 -33.03 -6.72 18.84
CA MET A 131 -33.06 -6.47 20.28
C MET A 131 -33.24 -7.77 21.07
N LEU A 132 -34.24 -8.58 20.73
CA LEU A 132 -34.48 -9.87 21.39
C LEU A 132 -33.27 -10.81 21.25
N ALA A 133 -32.69 -10.91 20.06
CA ALA A 133 -31.49 -11.70 19.82
C ALA A 133 -30.30 -11.22 20.66
N LYS A 134 -30.14 -9.90 20.85
CA LYS A 134 -29.08 -9.31 21.67
C LYS A 134 -29.29 -9.60 23.16
N ILE A 135 -30.52 -9.53 23.66
CA ILE A 135 -30.86 -9.87 25.05
C ILE A 135 -30.52 -11.34 25.31
N ASN A 136 -31.01 -12.25 24.46
CA ASN A 136 -30.75 -13.68 24.59
C ASN A 136 -29.24 -13.99 24.56
N ARG A 137 -28.51 -13.44 23.59
CA ARG A 137 -27.05 -13.59 23.50
C ARG A 137 -26.33 -13.07 24.74
N SER A 138 -26.74 -11.92 25.27
CA SER A 138 -26.13 -11.35 26.47
C SER A 138 -26.36 -12.20 27.73
N GLY A 139 -27.52 -12.85 27.83
CA GLY A 139 -27.82 -13.79 28.90
C GLY A 139 -26.88 -14.99 28.90
N VAL A 140 -26.71 -15.64 27.74
CA VAL A 140 -25.80 -16.78 27.57
C VAL A 140 -24.35 -16.39 27.86
N ILE A 141 -23.88 -15.26 27.33
CA ILE A 141 -22.51 -14.79 27.59
C ILE A 141 -22.28 -14.56 29.09
N LYS A 142 -23.23 -13.97 29.81
CA LYS A 142 -23.11 -13.75 31.26
C LYS A 142 -23.04 -15.07 32.03
N GLN A 143 -23.83 -16.07 31.63
CA GLN A 143 -23.79 -17.40 32.26
C GLN A 143 -22.43 -18.07 32.07
N GLU A 144 -21.90 -18.08 30.84
CA GLU A 144 -20.59 -18.68 30.55
C GLU A 144 -19.44 -17.92 31.22
N LEU A 145 -19.46 -16.59 31.22
CA LEU A 145 -18.47 -15.79 31.94
C LEU A 145 -18.51 -16.05 33.46
N ALA A 146 -19.69 -16.27 34.03
CA ALA A 146 -19.82 -16.60 35.45
C ALA A 146 -19.26 -17.99 35.78
N LYS A 147 -19.35 -18.96 34.87
CA LYS A 147 -18.71 -20.28 35.02
C LYS A 147 -17.18 -20.14 34.93
N LEU A 148 -16.68 -19.51 33.87
CA LEU A 148 -15.25 -19.29 33.68
C LEU A 148 -14.60 -18.51 34.83
N LYS A 149 -15.32 -17.55 35.43
CA LYS A 149 -14.82 -16.81 36.59
C LYS A 149 -14.65 -17.73 37.81
N LYS A 150 -15.61 -18.62 38.07
CA LYS A 150 -15.51 -19.61 39.15
C LYS A 150 -14.37 -20.60 38.92
N ASP A 151 -14.18 -21.05 37.67
CA ASP A 151 -13.11 -21.98 37.31
C ASP A 151 -11.70 -21.35 37.47
N ASN A 152 -11.56 -20.04 37.24
CA ASN A 152 -10.29 -19.30 37.43
C ASN A 152 -10.00 -18.91 38.89
N GLU A 153 -11.02 -18.90 39.74
CA GLU A 153 -10.90 -18.64 41.19
C GLU A 153 -10.61 -19.94 41.99
N SER A 154 -10.60 -21.10 41.31
CA SER A 154 -10.25 -22.42 41.82
C SER A 154 -8.78 -22.74 41.58
#